data_AF-A0A662BWI8-F1
#
_entry.id   AF-A0A662BWI8-F1
#
_cell.length_a   1.000
_cell.length_b   1.000
_cell.length_c   1.000
_cell.angle_alpha   90.00
_cell.angle_beta   90.00
_cell.angle_gamma   90.00
#
_symmetry.space_group_name_H-M   'P 1'
#
loop_
_entity.id
_entity.type
_entity.pdbx_description
1 polymer ?
#
loop_
_entity_poly.entity_id
_entity_poly.type
_entity_poly.pdbx_seq_one_letter_code
_entity_poly.pdbx_strand_id
1 'polypeptide(L)'
;MAKPVNTIKDEASERTPSGTRVKGIGGAFQNVLGGNFLRREGSVRLLPYFLFLSIMVMFYIANTYYAEKKERDIQAMRKSLKELRYEYITTRSELMRQSQQSEVATKLQGTNIKESRVPPVKVIKKEADNSHD
;
A
#
# COMPACT_ATOMS: atom_id res chain seq x y z
N MET A 1 56.95 -38.97 -43.33
CA MET A 1 55.72 -38.17 -43.53
C MET A 1 55.71 -37.06 -42.47
N ALA A 2 56.12 -35.86 -42.83
CA ALA A 2 56.06 -34.67 -41.98
C ALA A 2 55.46 -33.54 -42.82
N LYS A 3 54.38 -32.93 -42.36
CA LYS A 3 53.79 -31.74 -43.01
C LYS A 3 54.44 -30.48 -42.42
N PRO A 4 54.87 -29.51 -43.23
CA PRO A 4 55.29 -28.21 -42.71
C PRO A 4 54.08 -27.32 -42.41
N VAL A 5 54.16 -26.65 -41.28
CA VAL A 5 53.28 -25.54 -40.87
C VAL A 5 53.67 -24.32 -41.71
N ASN A 6 52.71 -23.77 -42.46
CA ASN A 6 52.89 -22.52 -43.21
C ASN A 6 51.89 -21.45 -42.75
N THR A 7 52.47 -20.39 -42.19
CA THR A 7 52.28 -18.97 -42.55
C THR A 7 50.86 -18.40 -42.50
N ILE A 8 50.58 -17.68 -41.40
CA ILE A 8 49.54 -16.65 -41.33
C ILE A 8 49.90 -15.58 -42.37
N LYS A 9 49.08 -15.47 -43.43
CA LYS A 9 49.14 -14.37 -44.39
C LYS A 9 48.18 -13.29 -43.90
N ASP A 10 48.75 -12.24 -43.33
CA ASP A 10 48.11 -10.95 -43.15
C ASP A 10 47.83 -10.34 -44.52
N GLU A 11 46.56 -10.20 -44.93
CA GLU A 11 46.10 -9.13 -45.82
C GLU A 11 44.59 -8.86 -45.62
N ALA A 12 44.29 -7.57 -45.37
CA ALA A 12 43.10 -6.85 -45.81
C ALA A 12 41.71 -7.30 -45.30
N SER A 13 41.30 -6.76 -44.14
CA SER A 13 39.89 -6.43 -43.91
C SER A 13 39.74 -4.91 -43.80
N GLU A 14 38.79 -4.43 -44.60
CA GLU A 14 38.64 -3.06 -45.06
C GLU A 14 38.25 -2.06 -43.96
N ARG A 15 38.67 -0.82 -44.20
CA ARG A 15 38.18 0.38 -43.51
C ARG A 15 36.67 0.50 -43.69
N THR A 16 35.89 0.36 -42.62
CA THR A 16 34.49 0.84 -42.61
C THR A 16 34.44 2.22 -41.94
N PRO A 17 33.95 3.26 -42.63
CA PRO A 17 33.81 4.58 -42.05
C PRO A 17 32.57 4.64 -41.15
N SER A 18 32.75 5.34 -40.04
CA SER A 18 31.74 6.02 -39.22
C SER A 18 30.48 5.24 -38.84
N GLY A 19 30.39 4.93 -37.54
CA GLY A 19 29.17 4.48 -36.89
C GLY A 19 27.94 5.28 -37.30
N THR A 20 26.90 4.56 -37.68
CA THR A 20 25.58 5.10 -37.98
C THR A 20 25.02 5.71 -36.71
N ARG A 21 25.12 7.04 -36.60
CA ARG A 21 24.56 7.82 -35.49
C ARG A 21 23.06 7.58 -35.46
N VAL A 22 22.58 6.85 -34.45
CA VAL A 22 21.14 6.64 -34.21
C VAL A 22 20.54 8.02 -33.90
N LYS A 23 20.09 8.72 -34.96
CA LYS A 23 19.43 10.02 -34.89
C LYS A 23 17.96 9.78 -34.53
N GLY A 24 17.72 9.05 -33.45
CA GLY A 24 16.40 8.75 -32.93
C GLY A 24 16.03 9.75 -31.85
N ILE A 25 14.84 10.34 -31.95
CA ILE A 25 14.16 11.17 -30.93
C ILE A 25 14.86 12.49 -30.59
N GLY A 26 16.13 12.51 -30.19
CA GLY A 26 16.87 13.75 -29.85
C GLY A 26 16.96 14.75 -31.00
N GLY A 27 17.19 14.26 -32.23
CA GLY A 27 17.18 15.10 -33.43
C GLY A 27 15.79 15.64 -33.77
N ALA A 28 14.73 14.89 -33.46
CA ALA A 28 13.35 15.34 -33.66
C ALA A 28 12.99 16.46 -32.67
N PHE A 29 13.37 16.32 -31.39
CA PHE A 29 13.22 17.38 -30.40
C PHE A 29 13.98 18.65 -30.78
N GLN A 30 15.23 18.53 -31.26
CA GLN A 30 16.01 19.69 -31.70
C GLN A 30 15.37 20.40 -32.91
N ASN A 31 14.78 19.66 -33.85
CA ASN A 31 14.08 20.25 -35.00
C ASN A 31 12.74 20.92 -34.63
N VAL A 32 12.06 20.41 -33.60
CA VAL A 32 10.79 20.96 -33.10
C VAL A 32 11.04 22.17 -32.19
N LEU A 33 11.95 22.08 -31.22
CA LEU A 33 12.33 23.20 -30.34
C LEU A 33 13.12 24.29 -31.09
N GLY A 34 13.92 23.91 -32.10
CA GLY A 34 14.74 24.82 -32.90
C GLY A 34 13.95 25.70 -33.88
N GLY A 35 12.61 25.71 -33.81
CA GLY A 35 11.78 26.65 -34.57
C GLY A 35 11.52 26.27 -36.02
N ASN A 36 12.11 25.19 -36.53
CA ASN A 36 11.90 24.76 -37.92
C ASN A 36 10.45 24.27 -38.13
N PHE A 37 9.81 23.72 -37.09
CA PHE A 37 8.39 23.38 -37.10
C PHE A 37 7.45 24.60 -37.03
N LEU A 38 7.86 25.65 -36.31
CA LEU A 38 7.05 26.88 -36.14
C LEU A 38 7.01 27.74 -37.40
N ARG A 39 7.99 27.58 -38.30
CA ARG A 39 8.07 28.32 -39.57
C ARG A 39 7.05 27.84 -40.63
N ARG A 40 6.44 26.67 -40.42
CA ARG A 40 5.42 26.12 -41.33
C ARG A 40 4.09 26.82 -41.06
N GLU A 41 3.49 27.39 -42.10
CA GLU A 41 2.28 28.26 -42.02
C GLU A 41 1.09 27.65 -41.25
N GLY A 42 0.95 26.32 -41.24
CA GLY A 42 -0.11 25.61 -40.50
C GLY A 42 0.19 25.31 -39.02
N SER A 43 1.44 25.39 -38.57
CA SER A 43 1.84 25.00 -37.20
C SER A 43 1.48 26.05 -36.15
N VAL A 44 1.43 27.32 -36.53
CA VAL A 44 1.10 28.44 -35.63
C VAL A 44 -0.32 28.32 -35.08
N ARG A 45 -1.24 27.69 -35.83
CA ARG A 45 -2.63 27.47 -35.40
C ARG A 45 -2.76 26.40 -34.31
N LEU A 46 -1.83 25.45 -34.24
CA LEU A 46 -1.81 24.33 -33.28
C LEU A 46 -1.04 24.66 -31.99
N LEU A 47 -0.21 25.72 -32.02
CA LEU A 47 0.56 26.20 -30.88
C LEU A 47 -0.26 26.45 -29.59
N PRO A 48 -1.40 27.17 -29.61
CA PRO A 48 -2.22 27.36 -28.42
C PRO A 48 -2.80 26.05 -27.87
N TYR A 49 -3.07 25.06 -28.73
CA TYR A 49 -3.55 23.74 -28.32
C TYR A 49 -2.46 22.94 -27.58
N PHE A 50 -1.21 22.98 -28.04
CA PHE A 50 -0.09 22.37 -27.32
C PHE A 50 0.19 23.04 -25.98
N LEU A 51 0.06 24.36 -25.91
CA LEU A 51 0.19 25.10 -24.65
C LEU A 51 -0.89 24.67 -23.65
N PHE A 52 -2.14 24.55 -24.11
CA PHE A 52 -3.24 24.00 -23.31
C PHE A 52 -2.93 22.59 -22.80
N LEU A 53 -2.42 21.72 -23.66
CA LEU A 53 -2.05 20.35 -23.28
C LEU A 53 -0.91 20.33 -22.25
N SER A 54 0.10 21.17 -22.43
CA SER A 54 1.21 21.31 -21.48
C SER A 54 0.73 21.76 -20.11
N ILE A 55 -0.20 22.72 -20.06
CA ILE A 55 -0.84 23.16 -18.81
C ILE A 55 -1.62 22.01 -18.18
N MET A 56 -2.37 21.23 -18.97
CA MET A 56 -3.09 20.04 -18.48
C MET A 56 -2.14 19.01 -17.86
N VAL A 57 -1.02 18.71 -18.51
CA VAL A 57 0.00 17.80 -17.97
C VAL A 57 0.59 18.36 -16.67
N MET A 58 0.86 19.67 -16.62
CA MET A 58 1.34 20.32 -15.39
C MET A 58 0.33 20.17 -14.24
N PHE A 59 -0.96 20.39 -14.51
CA PHE A 59 -2.03 20.18 -13.53
C PHE A 59 -2.13 18.72 -13.08
N TYR A 60 -1.99 17.76 -14.00
CA TYR A 60 -2.02 16.34 -13.68
C TYR A 60 -0.87 15.92 -12.76
N ILE A 61 0.34 16.37 -13.06
CA ILE A 61 1.52 16.11 -12.23
C ILE A 61 1.32 16.72 -10.83
N ALA A 62 0.86 17.98 -10.78
CA ALA A 62 0.57 18.65 -9.52
C ALA A 62 -0.47 17.87 -8.70
N ASN A 63 -1.59 17.46 -9.32
CA ASN A 63 -2.65 16.70 -8.67
C ASN A 63 -2.14 15.37 -8.12
N THR A 64 -1.30 14.67 -8.87
CA THR A 64 -0.67 13.41 -8.43
C THR A 64 0.15 13.60 -7.16
N TYR A 65 0.99 14.63 -7.11
CA TYR A 65 1.77 14.94 -5.88
C TYR A 65 0.88 15.28 -4.69
N TYR A 66 -0.23 15.99 -4.91
CA TYR A 66 -1.21 16.25 -3.84
C TYR A 66 -1.87 14.96 -3.35
N ALA A 67 -2.29 14.08 -4.27
CA ALA A 67 -2.89 12.80 -3.92
C ALA A 67 -1.91 11.91 -3.13
N GLU A 68 -0.64 11.85 -3.54
CA GLU A 68 0.39 11.08 -2.85
C GLU A 68 0.64 11.57 -1.42
N LYS A 69 0.63 12.90 -1.20
CA LYS A 69 0.72 13.47 0.15
C LYS A 69 -0.48 13.10 1.00
N LYS A 70 -1.69 13.20 0.45
CA LYS A 70 -2.92 12.86 1.17
C LYS A 70 -3.00 11.37 1.50
N GLU A 71 -2.57 10.52 0.60
CA GLU A 71 -2.53 9.07 0.83
C GLU A 71 -1.60 8.72 1.99
N ARG A 72 -0.42 9.34 2.08
CA ARG A 72 0.48 9.20 3.25
C ARG A 72 -0.17 9.64 4.56
N ASP A 73 -0.85 10.79 4.55
CA ASP A 73 -1.55 11.32 5.74
C ASP A 73 -2.66 10.35 6.19
N ILE A 74 -3.43 9.80 5.25
CA ILE A 74 -4.49 8.82 5.51
C ILE A 74 -3.91 7.55 6.14
N GLN A 75 -2.79 7.05 5.63
CA GLN A 75 -2.15 5.86 6.17
C GLN A 75 -1.66 6.08 7.61
N ALA A 76 -1.07 7.24 7.91
CA ALA A 76 -0.66 7.59 9.27
C ALA A 76 -1.86 7.66 10.23
N MET A 77 -2.96 8.29 9.81
CA MET A 77 -4.19 8.36 10.60
C MET A 77 -4.85 6.99 10.80
N ARG A 78 -4.82 6.11 9.80
CA ARG A 78 -5.30 4.73 9.94
C ARG A 78 -4.46 3.94 10.95
N LYS A 79 -3.14 4.16 10.97
CA LYS A 79 -2.26 3.52 11.96
C LYS A 79 -2.61 3.96 13.38
N SER A 80 -2.80 5.26 13.62
CA SER A 80 -3.17 5.76 14.95
C SER A 80 -4.54 5.25 15.41
N LEU A 81 -5.53 5.20 14.52
CA LEU A 81 -6.83 4.59 14.83
C LEU A 81 -6.71 3.11 15.20
N LYS A 82 -5.85 2.37 14.50
CA LYS A 82 -5.62 0.95 14.79
C LYS A 82 -4.98 0.77 16.16
N GLU A 83 -3.98 1.58 16.49
CA GLU A 83 -3.28 1.57 17.77
C GLU A 83 -4.23 1.89 18.93
N LEU A 84 -5.03 2.95 18.80
CA LEU A 84 -6.05 3.32 19.80
C LEU A 84 -7.09 2.20 20.00
N ARG A 85 -7.47 1.50 18.92
CA ARG A 85 -8.39 0.37 19.00
C ARG A 85 -7.76 -0.84 19.71
N TYR A 86 -6.48 -1.10 19.50
CA TYR A 86 -5.77 -2.16 20.23
C TYR A 86 -5.67 -1.84 21.72
N GLU A 87 -5.37 -0.59 22.07
CA GLU A 87 -5.34 -0.13 23.46
C GLU A 87 -6.69 -0.35 24.13
N TYR A 88 -7.78 0.12 23.50
CA TYR A 88 -9.14 -0.10 24.00
C TYR A 88 -9.48 -1.58 24.23
N ILE A 89 -9.18 -2.44 23.25
CA ILE A 89 -9.45 -3.88 23.37
C ILE A 89 -8.64 -4.48 24.52
N THR A 90 -7.38 -4.10 24.66
CA THR A 90 -6.47 -4.62 25.69
C THR A 90 -6.94 -4.20 27.09
N THR A 91 -7.19 -2.91 27.31
CA THR A 91 -7.68 -2.38 28.60
C THR A 91 -9.04 -2.97 28.96
N ARG A 92 -9.96 -3.09 27.99
CA ARG A 92 -11.25 -3.74 28.23
C ARG A 92 -11.08 -5.22 28.59
N SER A 93 -10.21 -5.94 27.88
CA SER A 93 -9.93 -7.35 28.17
C SER A 93 -9.32 -7.53 29.56
N GLU A 94 -8.45 -6.62 29.98
CA GLU A 94 -7.90 -6.64 31.34
C GLU A 94 -8.98 -6.39 32.39
N LEU A 95 -9.87 -5.41 32.17
CA LEU A 95 -11.04 -5.23 33.04
C LEU A 95 -11.90 -6.48 33.09
N MET A 96 -12.21 -7.10 31.95
CA MET A 96 -13.01 -8.34 31.92
C MET A 96 -12.31 -9.47 32.66
N ARG A 97 -10.98 -9.61 32.53
CA ARG A 97 -10.18 -10.58 33.27
C ARG A 97 -10.28 -10.35 34.78
N GLN A 98 -10.07 -9.11 35.23
CA GLN A 98 -10.18 -8.76 36.65
C GLN A 98 -11.61 -8.93 37.20
N SER A 99 -12.62 -8.77 36.35
CA SER A 99 -14.04 -8.93 36.69
C SER A 99 -14.52 -10.39 36.62
N GLN A 100 -13.70 -11.33 36.14
CA GLN A 100 -14.12 -12.73 36.04
C GLN A 100 -14.33 -13.33 37.42
N GLN A 101 -15.43 -14.06 37.58
CA GLN A 101 -15.80 -14.71 38.83
C GLN A 101 -14.70 -15.65 39.35
N SER A 102 -14.01 -16.36 38.45
CA SER A 102 -12.88 -17.23 38.79
C SER A 102 -11.68 -16.47 39.35
N GLU A 103 -11.36 -15.29 38.80
CA GLU A 103 -10.24 -14.47 39.26
C GLU A 103 -10.57 -13.77 40.58
N VAL A 104 -11.81 -13.29 40.74
CA VAL A 104 -12.34 -12.74 41.99
C VAL A 104 -12.40 -13.83 43.08
N ALA A 105 -12.90 -15.03 42.77
CA ALA A 105 -12.91 -16.17 43.67
C ALA A 105 -11.50 -16.58 44.09
N THR A 106 -10.52 -16.51 43.18
CA THR A 106 -9.10 -16.76 43.48
C THR A 106 -8.51 -15.70 44.41
N LYS A 107 -8.77 -14.41 44.15
CA LYS A 107 -8.35 -13.31 45.05
C LYS A 107 -9.01 -13.36 46.44
N LEU A 108 -10.18 -13.98 46.54
CA LEU A 108 -10.90 -14.18 47.80
C LEU A 108 -10.52 -15.49 48.52
N GLN A 109 -9.61 -16.32 47.98
CA GLN A 109 -9.09 -17.51 48.66
C GLN A 109 -8.29 -17.10 49.90
N GLY A 110 -8.91 -17.24 51.07
CA GLY A 110 -8.39 -16.73 52.35
C GLY A 110 -9.45 -15.94 53.14
N THR A 111 -10.51 -15.51 52.46
CA THR A 111 -11.74 -15.02 53.10
C THR A 111 -12.77 -16.15 53.18
N ASN A 112 -13.70 -16.10 54.14
CA ASN A 112 -14.72 -17.14 54.36
C ASN A 112 -15.83 -17.18 53.28
N ILE A 113 -15.61 -16.52 52.14
CA ILE A 113 -16.56 -16.36 51.04
C ILE A 113 -16.28 -17.44 49.99
N LYS A 114 -17.28 -18.27 49.69
CA LYS A 114 -17.18 -19.38 48.72
C LYS A 114 -18.03 -19.11 47.49
N GLU A 115 -17.48 -19.43 46.33
CA GLU A 115 -18.17 -19.36 45.04
C GLU A 115 -19.31 -20.41 44.99
N SER A 116 -20.53 -19.97 44.65
CA SER A 116 -21.68 -20.86 44.50
C SER A 116 -21.58 -21.62 43.17
N ARG A 117 -21.09 -22.85 43.22
CA ARG A 117 -20.95 -23.75 42.05
C ARG A 117 -22.20 -24.57 41.72
N VAL A 118 -23.25 -24.44 42.53
CA VAL A 118 -24.50 -25.20 42.35
C VAL A 118 -25.49 -24.33 41.56
N PRO A 119 -26.00 -24.79 40.42
CA PRO A 119 -27.02 -24.06 39.68
C PRO A 119 -28.30 -23.94 40.55
N PRO A 120 -28.96 -22.77 40.59
CA PRO A 120 -30.13 -22.55 41.42
C PRO A 120 -31.30 -23.42 40.96
N VAL A 121 -31.86 -24.20 41.88
CA VAL A 121 -33.01 -25.07 41.59
C VAL A 121 -34.30 -24.24 41.64
N LYS A 122 -35.13 -24.34 40.59
CA LYS A 122 -36.45 -23.70 40.58
C LYS A 122 -37.34 -24.39 41.61
N VAL A 123 -37.62 -23.71 42.73
CA VAL A 123 -38.55 -24.20 43.75
C VAL A 123 -39.97 -24.01 43.22
N ILE A 124 -40.57 -25.09 42.72
CA ILE A 124 -41.99 -25.10 42.36
C ILE A 124 -42.73 -25.53 43.64
N LYS A 125 -43.54 -24.62 44.21
CA LYS A 125 -44.42 -24.97 45.34
C LYS A 125 -45.40 -26.02 44.85
N LYS A 126 -45.35 -27.23 45.43
CA LYS A 126 -46.43 -28.19 45.28
C LYS A 126 -47.48 -27.79 46.30
N GLU A 127 -48.61 -27.29 45.82
CA GLU A 127 -49.78 -27.09 46.68
C GLU A 127 -50.13 -28.44 47.31
N ALA A 128 -50.28 -28.43 48.63
CA ALA A 128 -50.68 -29.59 49.39
C ALA A 128 -52.10 -29.97 48.96
N ASP A 129 -52.22 -31.09 48.25
CA ASP A 129 -53.48 -31.78 48.06
C ASP A 129 -53.91 -32.35 49.42
N ASN A 130 -54.68 -31.55 50.16
CA ASN A 130 -55.45 -32.00 51.31
C ASN A 130 -56.70 -32.73 50.78
N SER A 131 -56.55 -33.99 50.40
CA SER A 131 -57.69 -34.91 50.30
C SER A 131 -57.87 -35.60 51.65
N HIS A 132 -58.65 -34.95 52.51
CA HIS A 132 -59.41 -35.62 53.56
C HIS A 132 -60.59 -36.33 52.90
N ASP A 133 -60.56 -37.67 52.89
CA ASP A 133 -61.73 -38.53 53.17
C ASP A 133 -61.25 -39.93 53.57
#